data_AF-A0A3D9L800-F1
#
_entry.id   AF-A0A3D9L800-F1
#
_cell.length_a   1.000
_cell.length_b   1.000
_cell.length_c   1.000
_cell.angle_alpha   90.00
_cell.angle_beta   90.00
_cell.angle_gamma   90.00
#
_symmetry.space_group_name_H-M   'P 1'
#
loop_
_entity.id
_entity.type
_entity.pdbx_description
1 polymer ?
#
loop_
_entity_poly.entity_id
_entity_poly.type
_entity_poly.pdbx_seq_one_letter_code
_entity_poly.pdbx_strand_id
1 'polypeptide(L)'
;MIVNGKPKNHSGQGHFWGNLLMTVVCFLIFAGCVYAMGWWSLEDVWIPGGIAMVLAVLAYLIPQQLLGRSDSVDHEAIHVEDPNAHHASH
;
A
#
# COMPACT_ATOMS: atom_id res chain seq x y z
N MET A 1 -7.24 20.58 2.35
CA MET A 1 -6.35 20.77 3.51
C MET A 1 -5.01 21.28 3.01
N ILE A 2 -4.70 22.56 3.25
CA ILE A 2 -3.40 23.18 2.95
C ILE A 2 -2.58 23.05 4.23
N VAL A 3 -1.41 22.42 4.16
CA VAL A 3 -0.46 22.38 5.29
C VAL A 3 0.76 23.16 4.81
N ASN A 4 1.15 24.23 5.50
CA ASN A 4 2.27 25.11 5.13
C ASN A 4 2.20 25.71 3.70
N GLY A 5 1.07 26.31 3.33
CA GLY A 5 0.96 27.11 2.09
C GLY A 5 0.99 26.34 0.76
N LYS A 6 1.12 25.01 0.78
CA LYS A 6 0.98 24.15 -0.42
C LYS A 6 -0.17 23.15 -0.28
N PRO A 7 -0.88 22.81 -1.37
CA PRO A 7 -1.88 21.75 -1.35
C PRO A 7 -1.24 20.45 -0.85
N LYS A 8 -1.79 19.84 0.21
CA LYS A 8 -1.39 18.52 0.66
C LYS A 8 -1.79 17.53 -0.44
N ASN A 9 -0.84 17.15 -1.29
CA ASN A 9 -1.07 16.22 -2.39
C ASN A 9 -1.09 14.80 -1.83
N HIS A 10 -2.28 14.18 -1.80
CA HIS A 10 -2.49 12.83 -1.27
C HIS A 10 -2.17 11.74 -2.31
N SER A 11 -1.68 12.09 -3.50
CA SER A 11 -1.57 11.17 -4.64
C SER A 11 -0.23 10.42 -4.74
N GLY A 12 0.57 10.35 -3.67
CA GLY A 12 1.89 9.71 -3.72
C GLY A 12 2.93 10.47 -4.55
N GLN A 13 2.77 11.79 -4.70
CA GLN A 13 3.70 12.66 -5.43
C GLN A 13 5.11 12.56 -4.80
N GLY A 14 6.08 12.01 -5.53
CA GLY A 14 7.43 11.72 -5.05
C GLY A 14 7.79 10.22 -4.92
N HIS A 15 6.80 9.32 -4.96
CA HIS A 15 7.00 7.87 -4.77
C HIS A 15 6.73 7.03 -6.04
N PHE A 16 6.90 7.61 -7.23
CA PHE A 16 6.62 6.94 -8.51
C PHE A 16 7.33 5.58 -8.64
N TRP A 17 8.63 5.53 -8.33
CA TRP A 17 9.41 4.29 -8.40
C TRP A 17 8.94 3.24 -7.39
N GLY A 18 8.49 3.66 -6.20
CA GLY A 18 7.91 2.76 -5.20
C GLY A 18 6.59 2.15 -5.68
N ASN A 19 5.68 2.99 -6.21
CA ASN A 19 4.42 2.52 -6.77
C ASN A 19 4.63 1.62 -8.00
N LEU A 20 5.57 1.97 -8.87
CA LEU A 20 5.90 1.17 -10.05
C LEU A 20 6.46 -0.20 -9.63
N LEU A 21 7.37 -0.24 -8.66
CA LEU A 21 7.89 -1.50 -8.12
C LEU A 21 6.77 -2.36 -7.52
N MET A 22 5.87 -1.77 -6.72
CA MET A 22 4.71 -2.51 -6.18
C MET A 22 3.82 -3.05 -7.28
N THR A 23 3.58 -2.26 -8.33
CA THR A 23 2.77 -2.68 -9.48
C THR A 23 3.39 -3.90 -10.17
N VAL A 24 4.69 -3.87 -10.42
CA VAL A 24 5.41 -4.99 -11.04
C VAL A 24 5.36 -6.23 -10.15
N VAL A 25 5.59 -6.10 -8.84
CA VAL A 25 5.54 -7.22 -7.90
C VAL A 25 4.15 -7.86 -7.86
N CYS A 26 3.10 -7.06 -7.73
CA CYS A 26 1.72 -7.57 -7.73
C CYS A 26 1.37 -8.24 -9.07
N PHE A 27 1.82 -7.66 -10.18
CA PHE A 27 1.60 -8.22 -11.51
C PHE A 27 2.28 -9.57 -11.70
N LEU A 28 3.53 -9.74 -11.21
CA LEU A 28 4.24 -11.01 -11.28
C LEU A 28 3.55 -12.11 -10.46
N ILE A 29 3.04 -11.76 -9.27
CA ILE A 29 2.30 -12.70 -8.43
C ILE A 29 1.00 -13.13 -9.12
N PHE A 30 0.27 -12.18 -9.71
CA PHE A 30 -0.93 -12.46 -10.50
C PHE A 30 -0.61 -13.37 -11.70
N ALA A 31 0.44 -13.07 -12.46
CA ALA A 31 0.89 -13.90 -13.57
C ALA A 31 1.27 -15.31 -13.10
N GLY A 32 1.90 -15.44 -11.94
CA GLY A 32 2.19 -16.71 -11.29
C GLY A 32 0.93 -17.52 -10.98
N CYS A 33 -0.16 -16.89 -10.52
CA CYS A 33 -1.44 -17.55 -10.32
C CYS A 33 -2.02 -18.09 -11.63
N VAL A 34 -2.02 -17.27 -12.70
CA VAL A 34 -2.52 -17.67 -14.02
C VAL A 34 -1.69 -18.84 -14.57
N TYR A 35 -0.37 -18.79 -14.41
CA TYR A 35 0.51 -19.87 -14.82
C TYR A 35 0.26 -21.16 -14.03
N ALA A 36 0.06 -21.07 -12.71
CA ALA A 36 -0.31 -22.21 -11.87
C ALA A 36 -1.64 -22.84 -12.30
N MET A 37 -2.63 -22.03 -12.69
CA MET A 37 -3.90 -22.54 -13.25
C MET A 37 -3.71 -23.28 -14.57
N GLY A 38 -2.67 -22.95 -15.35
CA GLY A 38 -2.36 -23.64 -16.62
C GLY A 38 -2.04 -25.12 -16.45
N TRP A 39 -1.61 -25.54 -15.25
CA TRP A 39 -1.35 -26.94 -14.92
C TRP A 39 -2.47 -27.60 -14.12
N TRP A 40 -3.60 -26.93 -13.94
CA TRP A 40 -4.71 -27.46 -13.17
C TRP A 40 -5.38 -28.62 -13.92
N SER A 41 -5.24 -29.82 -13.37
CA SER A 41 -5.94 -31.04 -13.82
C SER A 41 -6.78 -31.60 -12.66
N LEU A 42 -7.81 -32.39 -12.97
CA LEU A 42 -8.61 -33.08 -11.95
C LEU A 42 -7.83 -34.20 -11.23
N GLU A 43 -6.76 -34.71 -11.85
CA GLU A 43 -5.85 -35.68 -11.21
C GLU A 43 -4.87 -35.00 -10.24
N ASP A 44 -4.44 -33.77 -10.56
CA ASP A 44 -3.48 -33.00 -9.79
C ASP A 44 -4.04 -31.61 -9.44
N VAL A 45 -5.04 -31.60 -8.57
CA VAL A 45 -5.73 -30.36 -8.11
C VAL A 45 -4.91 -29.63 -7.04
N TRP A 46 -4.31 -30.39 -6.11
CA TRP A 46 -3.76 -29.83 -4.88
C TRP A 46 -2.50 -29.00 -5.07
N ILE A 47 -1.63 -29.40 -6.00
CA ILE A 47 -0.37 -28.70 -6.26
C ILE A 47 -0.63 -27.33 -6.91
N PRO A 48 -1.26 -27.23 -8.10
CA PRO A 48 -1.55 -25.95 -8.73
C PRO A 48 -2.50 -25.09 -7.89
N GLY A 49 -3.46 -25.69 -7.19
CA GLY A 49 -4.35 -24.97 -6.28
C GLY A 49 -3.65 -24.42 -5.04
N GLY A 50 -2.76 -25.19 -4.43
CA GLY A 50 -1.95 -24.74 -3.29
C GLY A 50 -1.02 -23.58 -3.67
N ILE A 51 -0.35 -23.68 -4.83
CA ILE A 51 0.51 -22.62 -5.35
C ILE A 51 -0.30 -21.34 -5.57
N ALA A 52 -1.45 -21.43 -6.25
CA ALA A 52 -2.28 -20.26 -6.50
C ALA A 52 -2.86 -19.65 -5.23
N MET A 53 -3.23 -20.46 -4.23
CA MET A 53 -3.70 -19.98 -2.94
C MET A 53 -2.60 -19.21 -2.19
N VAL A 54 -1.38 -19.74 -2.14
CA VAL A 54 -0.23 -19.06 -1.52
C VAL A 54 0.07 -17.75 -2.25
N LEU A 55 0.11 -17.77 -3.58
CA LEU A 55 0.35 -16.58 -4.37
C LEU A 55 -0.75 -15.53 -4.17
N ALA A 56 -2.01 -15.92 -4.08
CA ALA A 56 -3.12 -15.00 -3.80
C ALA A 56 -2.99 -14.34 -2.42
N VAL A 57 -2.56 -15.10 -1.39
CA VAL A 57 -2.30 -14.54 -0.05
C VAL A 57 -1.11 -13.58 -0.08
N LEU A 58 -0.03 -13.93 -0.77
CA LEU A 58 1.15 -13.07 -0.92
C LEU A 58 0.82 -11.77 -1.68
N ALA A 59 -0.07 -11.83 -2.67
CA ALA A 59 -0.55 -10.65 -3.40
C ALA A 59 -1.21 -9.62 -2.47
N TYR A 60 -1.78 -10.06 -1.35
CA TYR A 60 -2.38 -9.18 -0.35
C TYR A 60 -1.37 -8.74 0.73
N LEU A 61 -0.55 -9.67 1.23
CA LEU A 61 0.40 -9.39 2.31
C LEU A 61 1.53 -8.44 1.88
N ILE A 62 2.06 -8.61 0.66
CA ILE A 62 3.21 -7.83 0.20
C ILE A 62 2.88 -6.33 0.11
N PRO A 63 1.78 -5.91 -0.54
CA PRO A 63 1.37 -4.50 -0.52
C PRO A 63 1.12 -4.00 0.89
N GLN A 64 0.46 -4.80 1.74
CA GLN A 64 0.11 -4.37 3.09
C GLN A 64 1.32 -4.12 3.99
N GLN A 65 2.38 -4.93 3.85
CA GLN A 65 3.63 -4.74 4.60
C GLN A 65 4.45 -3.56 4.07
N LEU A 66 4.45 -3.33 2.76
CA LEU A 66 5.38 -2.39 2.13
C LEU A 66 4.80 -0.98 1.93
N LEU A 67 3.48 -0.87 1.72
CA LEU A 67 2.74 0.40 1.83
C LEU A 67 2.48 0.80 3.29
N GLY A 68 2.91 -0.03 4.25
CA GLY A 68 3.00 0.23 5.69
C GLY A 68 1.92 1.14 6.24
N ARG A 69 0.86 0.55 6.82
CA ARG A 69 -0.22 1.21 7.62
C ARG A 69 -0.17 2.73 7.45
N SER A 70 -0.75 3.25 6.37
CA SER A 70 -0.67 4.67 5.96
C SER A 70 -1.27 5.67 6.96
N ASP A 71 -1.59 5.20 8.16
CA ASP A 71 -2.37 5.84 9.19
C ASP A 71 -1.57 5.90 10.51
N SER A 72 -0.23 5.94 10.44
CA SER A 72 0.56 6.52 11.52
C SER A 72 0.27 8.02 11.52
N VAL A 73 -0.79 8.41 12.24
CA VAL A 73 -1.09 9.81 12.50
C VAL A 73 0.08 10.35 13.31
N ASP A 74 0.89 11.22 12.69
CA ASP A 74 1.90 12.00 13.42
C ASP A 74 1.16 12.79 14.51
N HIS A 75 1.19 12.27 15.74
CA HIS A 75 0.59 12.94 16.91
C HIS A 75 1.25 14.30 17.18
N GLU A 76 2.41 14.55 16.57
CA GLU A 76 3.14 15.82 16.61
C GLU A 76 2.48 16.92 15.77
N ALA A 77 1.70 16.56 14.73
CA ALA A 77 0.94 17.53 13.93
C ALA A 77 -0.37 18.01 14.60
N ILE A 78 -0.77 17.38 15.72
CA ILE A 78 -2.00 17.72 16.45
C ILE A 78 -1.70 18.68 17.62
N HIS A 79 -0.43 18.81 18.05
CA HIS A 79 -0.01 19.67 19.17
C HIS A 79 0.75 20.94 18.75
N VAL A 80 0.62 21.39 17.49
CA VAL A 80 1.06 22.75 17.14
C VAL A 80 0.03 23.72 17.71
N GLU A 81 0.21 24.07 18.99
CA GLU A 81 -0.46 25.17 19.66
C GLU A 81 -0.21 26.43 18.82
N ASP A 82 -1.27 27.06 18.33
CA ASP A 82 -1.17 28.29 17.54
C ASP A 82 -0.53 29.38 18.41
N PRO A 83 0.72 29.81 18.13
CA PRO A 83 1.37 30.83 18.94
C PRO A 83 0.63 32.18 18.88
N ASN A 84 -0.34 32.35 17.97
CA ASN A 84 -1.14 33.56 17.84
C ASN A 84 -2.45 33.53 18.64
N ALA A 85 -2.84 32.40 19.24
CA ALA A 85 -4.05 32.33 20.07
C ALA A 85 -3.94 33.19 21.35
N HIS A 86 -2.71 33.46 21.82
CA HIS A 86 -2.47 34.28 23.01
C HIS A 86 -2.45 35.80 22.75
N HIS A 87 -2.46 36.26 21.50
CA HIS A 87 -2.38 37.69 21.17
C HIS A 87 -3.72 38.36 20.85
N ALA A 88 -4.82 37.60 20.84
CA ALA A 88 -6.16 38.11 20.51
C ALA A 88 -7.03 38.46 21.73
N SER A 89 -6.51 38.35 22.96
CA SER A 89 -7.27 38.59 24.20
C SER A 89 -6.68 39.70 25.06
N HIS A 90 -6.34 40.84 24.47
CA HIS A 90 -5.97 42.06 25.19
C HIS A 90 -6.82 43.25 24.73
#